data_AF-A0A6C2TVJ6-F1
#
_entry.id   AF-A0A6C2TVJ6-F1
#
_cell.length_a   1.000
_cell.length_b   1.000
_cell.length_c   1.000
_cell.angle_alpha   90.00
_cell.angle_beta   90.00
_cell.angle_gamma   90.00
#
_symmetry.space_group_name_H-M   'P 1'
#
loop_
_entity.id
_entity.type
_entity.pdbx_description
1 polymer ?
#
loop_
_entity_poly.entity_id
_entity_poly.type
_entity_poly.pdbx_seq_one_letter_code
_entity_poly.pdbx_strand_id
1 'polypeptide(L)'
;MIHPETELRFVNPEIGHGVFATGFIPKGTIVWVQDALDRTLPPEEVGRYPADLRERMLKYCFRDRHGHFVLCWDHNRYVNHSFDSNCILTPYQLEIAVRDIQPGEELTDNYGYLNIIEPFDACDEGHARKTVFPDDLTRHHPEWDNKLEGAYGRLAEVEQPLRGLLGNEAWETLLLIANGEAAARSIRECFYDPA
;
A
#
# COMPACT_ATOMS: atom_id res chain seq x y z
N MET A 1 -7.17 -4.77 6.60
CA MET A 1 -6.48 -5.27 7.80
C MET A 1 -4.99 -5.33 7.55
N ILE A 2 -4.20 -4.67 8.40
CA ILE A 2 -2.75 -4.69 8.42
C ILE A 2 -2.20 -5.87 9.24
N HIS A 3 -0.95 -6.25 8.97
CA HIS A 3 -0.25 -7.37 9.56
C HIS A 3 -0.27 -7.31 11.11
N PRO A 4 -0.55 -8.44 11.81
CA PRO A 4 -0.73 -8.44 13.26
C PRO A 4 0.55 -8.14 14.04
N GLU A 5 1.72 -8.43 13.47
CA GLU A 5 3.02 -8.07 14.08
C GLU A 5 3.41 -6.62 13.77
N THR A 6 2.49 -5.70 14.02
CA THR A 6 2.72 -4.27 13.86
C THR A 6 2.20 -3.49 15.06
N GLU A 7 2.80 -2.34 15.33
CA GLU A 7 2.35 -1.40 16.35
C GLU A 7 2.47 0.05 15.86
N LEU A 8 1.69 0.94 16.48
CA LEU A 8 1.84 2.37 16.25
C LEU A 8 2.92 2.93 17.15
N ARG A 9 3.83 3.74 16.58
CA ARG A 9 4.77 4.56 17.34
C ARG A 9 4.70 5.99 16.88
N PHE A 10 4.94 6.92 17.81
CA PHE A 10 5.13 8.32 17.47
C PHE A 10 6.50 8.50 16.82
N VAL A 11 6.53 9.07 15.61
CA VAL A 11 7.75 9.32 14.84
C VAL A 11 8.32 10.68 15.22
N ASN A 12 7.58 11.76 14.93
CA ASN A 12 7.93 13.13 15.25
C ASN A 12 6.70 14.06 15.09
N PRO A 13 6.78 15.36 15.45
CA PRO A 13 5.64 16.29 15.33
C PRO A 13 5.14 16.56 13.90
N GLU A 14 5.98 16.34 12.88
CA GLU A 14 5.66 16.61 11.47
C GLU A 14 4.92 15.43 10.84
N ILE A 15 5.45 14.22 11.00
CA ILE A 15 4.88 12.97 10.48
C ILE A 15 3.74 12.47 11.37
N GLY A 16 3.88 12.62 12.69
CA GLY A 16 2.94 12.08 13.67
C GLY A 16 3.26 10.64 14.03
N HIS A 17 2.37 9.71 13.68
CA HIS A 17 2.53 8.29 13.98
C HIS A 17 2.91 7.51 12.73
N GLY A 18 3.63 6.40 12.92
CA GLY A 18 3.97 5.43 11.90
C GLY A 18 3.66 4.02 12.37
N VAL A 19 3.66 3.08 11.43
CA VAL A 19 3.44 1.65 11.70
C VAL A 19 4.78 0.93 11.72
N PHE A 20 5.10 0.24 12.81
CA PHE A 20 6.38 -0.42 13.01
C PHE A 20 6.20 -1.92 13.20
N ALA A 21 7.07 -2.72 12.61
CA ALA A 21 7.09 -4.16 12.80
C ALA A 21 7.47 -4.50 14.26
N THR A 22 6.71 -5.39 14.90
CA THR A 22 7.06 -5.94 16.22
C THR A 22 7.80 -7.27 16.12
N GLY A 23 7.73 -7.92 14.95
CA GLY A 23 8.43 -9.16 14.60
C GLY A 23 9.18 -9.02 13.27
N PHE A 24 9.85 -10.10 12.86
CA PHE A 24 10.50 -10.17 11.55
C PHE A 24 9.44 -10.53 10.50
N ILE A 25 9.27 -9.68 9.49
CA ILE A 25 8.31 -9.92 8.40
C ILE A 25 9.13 -10.24 7.13
N PRO A 26 9.13 -11.50 6.66
CA PRO A 26 9.86 -11.88 5.47
C PRO A 26 9.35 -11.19 4.20
N LYS A 27 10.25 -11.02 3.22
CA LYS A 27 9.87 -10.69 1.84
C LYS A 27 8.82 -11.69 1.32
N GLY A 28 7.77 -11.18 0.69
CA GLY A 28 6.67 -11.97 0.12
C GLY A 28 5.47 -12.13 1.06
N THR A 29 5.58 -11.68 2.31
CA THR A 29 4.43 -11.66 3.24
C THR A 29 3.42 -10.59 2.84
N ILE A 30 2.14 -10.94 2.85
CA ILE A 30 1.02 -10.01 2.69
C ILE A 30 0.92 -9.18 3.97
N VAL A 31 1.14 -7.88 3.84
CA VAL A 31 1.22 -6.95 4.98
C VAL A 31 -0.07 -6.16 5.20
N TRP A 32 -0.90 -6.02 4.17
CA TRP A 32 -2.23 -5.45 4.29
C TRP A 32 -3.18 -6.08 3.27
N VAL A 33 -4.45 -6.22 3.63
CA VAL A 33 -5.54 -6.68 2.76
C VAL A 33 -6.69 -5.71 2.90
N GLN A 34 -7.26 -5.23 1.80
CA GLN A 34 -8.50 -4.47 1.86
C GLN A 34 -9.64 -5.40 2.30
N ASP A 35 -10.14 -5.22 3.52
CA ASP A 35 -11.15 -6.09 4.11
C ASP A 35 -12.53 -5.43 4.19
N ALA A 36 -13.52 -6.17 4.70
CA ALA A 36 -14.92 -5.73 4.74
C ALA A 36 -15.18 -4.48 5.62
N LEU A 37 -14.25 -4.09 6.50
CA LEU A 37 -14.36 -2.91 7.34
C LEU A 37 -13.73 -1.66 6.70
N ASP A 38 -12.86 -1.83 5.68
CA ASP A 38 -12.36 -0.71 4.89
C ASP A 38 -13.52 -0.10 4.07
N ARG A 39 -13.62 1.23 4.06
CA ARG A 39 -14.71 1.92 3.35
C ARG A 39 -14.24 2.48 2.03
N THR A 40 -14.83 2.01 0.94
CA THR A 40 -14.66 2.59 -0.40
C THR A 40 -15.75 3.63 -0.64
N LEU A 41 -15.37 4.90 -0.80
CA LEU A 41 -16.26 6.04 -0.89
C LEU A 41 -16.16 6.70 -2.27
N PRO A 42 -17.25 6.76 -3.04
CA PRO A 42 -17.27 7.49 -4.31
C PRO A 42 -17.02 9.00 -4.11
N PRO A 43 -16.37 9.70 -5.08
CA PRO A 43 -16.11 11.14 -4.98
C PRO A 43 -17.36 11.99 -4.68
N GLU A 44 -18.51 11.61 -5.22
CA GLU A 44 -19.78 12.29 -4.97
C GLU A 44 -20.31 12.10 -3.55
N GLU A 45 -20.00 10.97 -2.90
CA GLU A 45 -20.28 10.78 -1.46
C GLU A 45 -19.35 11.65 -0.63
N VAL A 46 -18.05 11.63 -0.96
CA VAL A 46 -17.04 12.45 -0.29
C VAL A 46 -17.36 13.95 -0.40
N GLY A 47 -17.86 14.40 -1.55
CA GLY A 47 -18.28 15.78 -1.79
C GLY A 47 -19.47 16.26 -0.95
N ARG A 48 -20.26 15.35 -0.36
CA ARG A 48 -21.40 15.70 0.50
C ARG A 48 -20.99 16.04 1.93
N TYR A 49 -19.78 15.67 2.36
CA TYR A 49 -19.29 16.03 3.69
C TYR A 49 -18.89 17.51 3.76
N PRO A 50 -19.09 18.16 4.92
CA PRO A 50 -18.47 19.44 5.24
C PRO A 50 -16.96 19.46 4.96
N ALA A 51 -16.43 20.62 4.58
CA ALA A 51 -15.05 20.74 4.11
C ALA A 51 -14.00 20.27 5.15
N ASP A 52 -14.22 20.59 6.41
CA ASP A 52 -13.36 20.21 7.55
C ASP A 52 -13.37 18.69 7.81
N LEU A 53 -14.53 18.05 7.70
CA LEU A 53 -14.65 16.59 7.80
C LEU A 53 -14.02 15.91 6.61
N ARG A 54 -14.24 16.44 5.40
CA ARG A 54 -13.66 15.93 4.16
C ARG A 54 -12.13 15.97 4.22
N GLU A 55 -11.53 17.08 4.61
CA GLU A 55 -10.08 17.23 4.75
C GLU A 55 -9.49 16.20 5.73
N ARG A 56 -10.11 16.05 6.90
CA ARG A 56 -9.68 15.06 7.90
C ARG A 56 -9.80 13.62 7.42
N MET A 57 -10.85 13.31 6.67
CA MET A 57 -11.06 11.98 6.10
C MET A 57 -10.04 11.69 5.00
N LEU A 58 -9.82 12.63 4.07
CA LEU A 58 -8.89 12.47 2.95
C LEU A 58 -7.45 12.23 3.41
N LYS A 59 -7.05 12.77 4.57
CA LYS A 59 -5.75 12.46 5.20
C LYS A 59 -5.53 10.95 5.42
N TYR A 60 -6.59 10.20 5.64
CA TYR A 60 -6.55 8.76 5.96
C TYR A 60 -7.08 7.88 4.84
N CYS A 61 -7.27 8.44 3.64
CA CYS A 61 -7.68 7.71 2.45
C CYS A 61 -6.56 7.68 1.42
N PHE A 62 -6.48 6.59 0.67
CA PHE A 62 -5.86 6.61 -0.66
C PHE A 62 -6.95 6.55 -1.73
N ARG A 63 -6.58 6.75 -3.00
CA ARG A 63 -7.52 6.67 -4.13
C ARG A 63 -7.27 5.42 -4.96
N ASP A 64 -8.31 4.61 -5.15
CA ASP A 64 -8.24 3.39 -5.97
C ASP A 64 -8.24 3.70 -7.47
N ARG A 65 -8.10 2.67 -8.31
CA ARG A 65 -8.09 2.79 -9.77
C ARG A 65 -9.39 3.33 -10.38
N HIS A 66 -10.48 3.34 -9.62
CA HIS A 66 -11.79 3.86 -10.04
C HIS A 66 -12.00 5.30 -9.60
N GLY A 67 -11.03 5.88 -8.88
CA GLY A 67 -11.14 7.23 -8.34
C GLY A 67 -11.88 7.28 -7.01
N HIS A 68 -12.24 6.14 -6.41
CA HIS A 68 -12.88 6.10 -5.10
C HIS A 68 -11.85 6.27 -3.98
N PHE A 69 -12.28 6.86 -2.87
CA PHE A 69 -11.46 7.03 -1.68
C PHE A 69 -11.61 5.82 -0.76
N VAL A 70 -10.52 5.11 -0.52
CA VAL A 70 -10.48 3.95 0.38
C VAL A 70 -10.01 4.42 1.75
N LEU A 71 -10.93 4.49 2.71
CA LEU A 71 -10.65 4.83 4.10
C LEU A 71 -10.26 3.55 4.86
N CYS A 72 -8.98 3.47 5.24
CA CYS A 72 -8.48 2.36 6.03
C CYS A 72 -8.98 2.45 7.49
N TRP A 73 -9.49 1.35 8.03
CA TRP A 73 -10.14 1.37 9.36
C TRP A 73 -9.17 1.18 10.53
N ASP A 74 -8.05 0.48 10.32
CA ASP A 74 -7.11 0.03 11.36
C ASP A 74 -5.82 0.89 11.43
N HIS A 75 -4.64 0.29 11.66
CA HIS A 75 -3.36 1.01 11.68
C HIS A 75 -2.85 1.37 10.28
N ASN A 76 -3.36 0.78 9.19
CA ASN A 76 -2.85 1.03 7.84
C ASN A 76 -2.94 2.50 7.42
N ARG A 77 -3.92 3.24 7.96
CA ARG A 77 -4.06 4.69 7.76
C ARG A 77 -2.89 5.53 8.29
N TYR A 78 -1.94 4.93 9.02
CA TYR A 78 -0.73 5.57 9.53
C TYR A 78 0.55 5.08 8.83
N VAL A 79 0.45 4.28 7.76
CA VAL A 79 1.61 3.90 6.93
C VAL A 79 2.11 5.16 6.21
N ASN A 80 3.38 5.48 6.43
CA ASN A 80 3.99 6.72 5.93
C ASN A 80 4.65 6.51 4.57
N HIS A 81 4.97 7.65 3.94
CA HIS A 81 5.69 7.67 2.68
C HIS A 81 7.17 7.26 2.84
N SER A 82 7.72 6.53 1.86
CA SER A 82 9.16 6.42 1.60
C SER A 82 9.44 6.21 0.11
N PHE A 83 10.54 6.77 -0.41
CA PHE A 83 11.00 6.44 -1.76
C PHE A 83 11.64 5.05 -1.84
N ASP A 84 12.18 4.54 -0.74
CA ASP A 84 12.67 3.16 -0.56
C ASP A 84 11.70 2.31 0.27
N SER A 85 10.43 2.38 -0.09
CA SER A 85 9.34 1.68 0.58
C SER A 85 9.54 0.17 0.64
N ASN A 86 9.15 -0.44 1.75
CA ASN A 86 9.23 -1.89 1.95
C ASN A 86 7.90 -2.62 1.72
N CYS A 87 6.80 -1.88 1.61
CA CYS A 87 5.49 -2.36 1.20
C CYS A 87 5.18 -1.84 -0.22
N ILE A 88 4.40 -2.61 -1.00
CA ILE A 88 3.87 -2.19 -2.30
C ILE A 88 2.43 -2.70 -2.46
N LEU A 89 1.52 -1.78 -2.83
CA LEU A 89 0.14 -2.08 -3.20
C LEU A 89 0.08 -2.86 -4.52
N THR A 90 -0.82 -3.84 -4.59
CA THR A 90 -1.01 -4.69 -5.76
C THR A 90 -2.38 -4.49 -6.42
N PRO A 91 -2.54 -4.86 -7.71
CA PRO A 91 -3.84 -4.90 -8.38
C PRO A 91 -4.85 -5.91 -7.79
N TYR A 92 -4.47 -6.62 -6.73
CA TYR A 92 -5.24 -7.67 -6.05
C TYR A 92 -5.84 -7.19 -4.72
N GLN A 93 -5.89 -5.86 -4.48
CA GLN A 93 -6.47 -5.25 -3.26
C GLN A 93 -5.75 -5.70 -1.96
N LEU A 94 -4.43 -5.80 -2.03
CA LEU A 94 -3.55 -6.13 -0.93
C LEU A 94 -2.17 -5.51 -1.15
N GLU A 95 -1.38 -5.43 -0.09
CA GLU A 95 0.03 -5.03 -0.12
C GLU A 95 0.94 -6.19 0.26
N ILE A 96 2.14 -6.22 -0.31
CA ILE A 96 3.17 -7.24 -0.05
C ILE A 96 4.46 -6.58 0.42
N ALA A 97 5.14 -7.20 1.38
CA ALA A 97 6.51 -6.87 1.74
C ALA A 97 7.47 -7.22 0.59
N VAL A 98 8.10 -6.22 -0.04
CA VAL A 98 9.00 -6.42 -1.19
C VAL A 98 10.47 -6.63 -0.81
N ARG A 99 10.77 -6.54 0.49
CA ARG A 99 12.02 -6.95 1.12
C ARG A 99 11.72 -7.41 2.54
N ASP A 100 12.70 -8.05 3.17
CA ASP A 100 12.60 -8.38 4.58
C ASP A 100 12.47 -7.10 5.41
N ILE A 101 11.59 -7.13 6.41
CA ILE A 101 11.34 -6.02 7.35
C ILE A 101 11.75 -6.50 8.74
N GLN A 102 12.68 -5.78 9.36
CA GLN A 102 13.24 -6.16 10.65
C GLN A 102 12.35 -5.70 11.82
N PRO A 103 12.40 -6.36 12.99
CA PRO A 103 11.74 -5.85 14.18
C PRO A 103 12.16 -4.41 14.50
N GLY A 104 11.18 -3.55 14.70
CA GLY A 104 11.35 -2.14 14.96
C GLY A 104 11.55 -1.26 13.72
N GLU A 105 11.53 -1.84 12.53
CA GLU A 105 11.52 -1.11 11.26
C GLU A 105 10.11 -0.60 10.92
N GLU A 106 10.02 0.58 10.30
CA GLU A 106 8.74 1.16 9.87
C GLU A 106 8.25 0.50 8.57
N LEU A 107 6.96 0.15 8.52
CA LEU A 107 6.27 -0.21 7.28
C LEU A 107 5.94 1.08 6.54
N THR A 108 6.39 1.18 5.30
CA THR A 108 6.28 2.39 4.48
C THR A 108 5.85 2.07 3.07
N ASP A 109 5.21 3.05 2.44
CA ASP A 109 4.71 2.99 1.07
C ASP A 109 5.31 4.10 0.20
N ASN A 110 5.48 3.85 -1.10
CA ASN A 110 5.67 4.93 -2.05
C ASN A 110 4.31 5.49 -2.48
N TYR A 111 3.90 6.61 -1.90
CA TYR A 111 2.63 7.28 -2.24
C TYR A 111 2.46 7.60 -3.74
N GLY A 112 3.50 7.51 -4.57
CA GLY A 112 3.39 7.62 -6.02
C GLY A 112 2.52 6.54 -6.68
N TYR A 113 2.25 5.41 -6.01
CA TYR A 113 1.27 4.42 -6.48
C TYR A 113 -0.12 4.53 -5.82
N LEU A 114 -0.37 5.57 -5.02
CA LEU A 114 -1.63 5.75 -4.26
C LEU A 114 -2.56 6.82 -4.87
N ASN A 115 -2.34 7.17 -6.15
CA ASN A 115 -3.15 8.12 -6.92
C ASN A 115 -3.41 9.45 -6.19
N ILE A 116 -2.37 10.07 -5.62
CA ILE A 116 -2.47 11.36 -4.93
C ILE A 116 -3.13 12.44 -5.80
N ILE A 117 -3.75 13.45 -5.17
CA ILE A 117 -4.49 14.49 -5.88
C ILE A 117 -3.56 15.59 -6.40
N GLU A 118 -2.64 16.04 -5.55
CA GLU A 118 -1.70 17.13 -5.84
C GLU A 118 -0.27 16.67 -5.50
N PRO A 119 0.74 17.16 -6.23
CA PRO A 119 2.12 16.83 -5.92
C PRO A 119 2.54 17.38 -4.56
N PHE A 120 3.47 16.70 -3.89
CA PHE A 120 4.05 17.15 -2.64
C PHE A 120 5.52 16.78 -2.54
N ASP A 121 6.29 17.60 -1.82
CA ASP A 121 7.68 17.29 -1.49
C ASP A 121 7.72 16.40 -0.24
N ALA A 122 8.37 15.23 -0.38
CA ALA A 122 8.56 14.29 0.71
C ALA A 122 9.75 14.70 1.60
N CYS A 123 9.83 14.08 2.78
CA CYS A 123 10.98 14.23 3.67
C CYS A 123 12.29 13.85 2.95
N ASP A 124 13.40 14.51 3.29
CA ASP A 124 14.69 14.22 2.67
C ASP A 124 15.27 12.90 3.19
N GLU A 125 15.13 11.85 2.39
CA GLU A 125 15.67 10.52 2.63
C GLU A 125 17.03 10.29 1.94
N GLY A 126 17.64 11.32 1.34
CA GLY A 126 18.87 11.20 0.56
C GLY A 126 18.67 10.65 -0.86
N HIS A 127 17.43 10.43 -1.29
CA HIS A 127 17.11 10.06 -2.68
C HIS A 127 17.17 11.24 -3.65
N ALA A 128 17.41 10.96 -4.93
CA ALA A 128 17.40 11.99 -5.98
C ALA A 128 15.99 12.54 -6.26
N ARG A 129 14.97 11.67 -6.17
CA ARG A 129 13.55 12.07 -6.22
C ARG A 129 13.19 12.72 -4.89
N LYS A 130 12.53 13.88 -4.95
CA LYS A 130 12.07 14.66 -3.79
C LYS A 130 10.56 14.85 -3.77
N THR A 131 9.95 14.86 -4.95
CA THR A 131 8.52 15.15 -5.13
C THR A 131 7.79 13.89 -5.58
N VAL A 132 6.62 13.67 -4.99
CA VAL A 132 5.64 12.69 -5.45
C VAL A 132 4.64 13.40 -6.35
N PHE A 133 4.31 12.82 -7.50
CA PHE A 133 3.39 13.34 -8.48
C PHE A 133 2.21 12.37 -8.71
N PRO A 134 1.01 12.89 -9.07
CA PRO A 134 -0.16 12.07 -9.34
C PRO A 134 0.01 10.98 -10.42
N ASP A 135 0.90 11.18 -11.38
CA ASP A 135 1.15 10.30 -12.52
C ASP A 135 2.35 9.36 -12.32
N ASP A 136 2.97 9.34 -11.13
CA ASP A 136 4.17 8.53 -10.86
C ASP A 136 3.97 7.05 -11.19
N LEU A 137 2.76 6.53 -10.98
CA LEU A 137 2.37 5.17 -11.36
C LEU A 137 2.60 4.88 -12.85
N THR A 138 2.39 5.85 -13.74
CA THR A 138 2.63 5.64 -15.18
C THR A 138 4.11 5.58 -15.54
N ARG A 139 4.99 6.17 -14.71
CA ARG A 139 6.43 6.32 -14.97
C ARG A 139 7.29 5.29 -14.24
N HIS A 140 6.90 4.94 -13.01
CA HIS A 140 7.71 4.14 -12.10
C HIS A 140 7.20 2.71 -11.92
N HIS A 141 6.05 2.34 -12.49
CA HIS A 141 5.54 0.96 -12.41
C HIS A 141 6.56 -0.11 -12.79
N PRO A 142 7.47 0.04 -13.80
CA PRO A 142 8.39 -1.04 -14.14
C PRO A 142 9.34 -1.41 -12.99
N GLU A 143 9.75 -0.43 -12.19
CA GLU A 143 10.59 -0.67 -11.01
C GLU A 143 9.81 -1.43 -9.93
N TRP A 144 8.58 -0.99 -9.66
CA TRP A 144 7.72 -1.59 -8.64
C TRP A 144 7.23 -2.98 -9.05
N ASP A 145 6.93 -3.21 -10.32
CA ASP A 145 6.61 -4.52 -10.89
C ASP A 145 7.77 -5.51 -10.68
N ASN A 146 9.02 -5.08 -10.92
CA ASN A 146 10.20 -5.91 -10.68
C ASN A 146 10.40 -6.23 -9.18
N LYS A 147 10.13 -5.27 -8.28
CA LYS A 147 10.14 -5.52 -6.82
C LYS A 147 9.06 -6.53 -6.42
N LEU A 148 7.86 -6.38 -6.97
CA LEU A 148 6.72 -7.27 -6.75
C LEU A 148 6.97 -8.69 -7.28
N GLU A 149 7.53 -8.84 -8.49
CA GLU A 149 7.86 -10.15 -9.08
C GLU A 149 8.75 -10.96 -8.12
N GLY A 150 9.81 -10.33 -7.61
CA GLY A 150 10.68 -10.97 -6.63
C GLY A 150 10.00 -11.29 -5.30
N ALA A 151 8.94 -10.57 -4.93
CA ALA A 151 8.17 -10.80 -3.71
C ALA A 151 7.14 -11.92 -3.88
N TYR A 152 6.43 -11.95 -5.01
CA TYR A 152 5.51 -13.04 -5.36
C TYR A 152 6.20 -14.39 -5.36
N GLY A 153 7.44 -14.49 -5.87
CA GLY A 153 8.20 -15.74 -5.84
C GLY A 153 8.48 -16.29 -4.44
N ARG A 154 8.32 -15.50 -3.37
CA ARG A 154 8.49 -15.93 -1.97
C ARG A 154 7.15 -16.14 -1.26
N LEU A 155 6.04 -15.73 -1.85
CA LEU A 155 4.71 -15.68 -1.22
C LEU A 155 4.25 -17.04 -0.69
N ALA A 156 4.52 -18.13 -1.42
CA ALA A 156 4.15 -19.49 -1.02
C ALA A 156 5.16 -20.13 -0.03
N GLU A 157 6.33 -19.51 0.17
CA GLU A 157 7.41 -20.04 1.01
C GLU A 157 7.36 -19.50 2.45
N VAL A 158 6.58 -18.44 2.68
CA VAL A 158 6.52 -17.73 3.95
C VAL A 158 5.12 -17.84 4.55
N GLU A 159 5.03 -17.69 5.87
CA GLU A 159 3.74 -17.65 6.54
C GLU A 159 2.93 -16.43 6.06
N GLN A 160 1.63 -16.63 5.90
CA GLN A 160 0.70 -15.58 5.47
C GLN A 160 -0.38 -15.39 6.55
N PRO A 161 -0.12 -14.61 7.60
CA PRO A 161 -1.08 -14.42 8.70
C PRO A 161 -2.42 -13.85 8.24
N LEU A 162 -2.40 -13.04 7.18
CA LEU A 162 -3.60 -12.44 6.60
C LEU A 162 -4.33 -13.34 5.58
N ARG A 163 -3.85 -14.57 5.32
CA ARG A 163 -4.46 -15.51 4.35
C ARG A 163 -5.95 -15.71 4.57
N GLY A 164 -6.39 -15.76 5.83
CA GLY A 164 -7.79 -15.99 6.19
C GLY A 164 -8.76 -14.89 5.72
N LEU A 165 -8.24 -13.72 5.36
CA LEU A 165 -9.03 -12.61 4.81
C LEU A 165 -9.20 -12.69 3.29
N LEU A 166 -8.40 -13.51 2.61
CA LEU A 166 -8.47 -13.68 1.17
C LEU A 166 -9.51 -14.74 0.80
N GLY A 167 -10.27 -14.47 -0.28
CA GLY A 167 -11.07 -15.49 -0.95
C GLY A 167 -10.19 -16.58 -1.58
N ASN A 168 -10.74 -17.77 -1.77
CA ASN A 168 -10.01 -18.91 -2.36
C ASN A 168 -9.50 -18.60 -3.78
N GLU A 169 -10.33 -17.97 -4.62
CA GLU A 169 -9.96 -17.59 -5.99
C GLU A 169 -8.77 -16.62 -6.02
N ALA A 170 -8.77 -15.62 -5.15
CA ALA A 170 -7.66 -14.66 -5.04
C ALA A 170 -6.37 -15.36 -4.61
N TRP A 171 -6.46 -16.28 -3.65
CA TRP A 171 -5.31 -17.05 -3.19
C TRP A 171 -4.77 -18.00 -4.25
N GLU A 172 -5.63 -18.74 -4.94
CA GLU A 172 -5.23 -19.63 -6.04
C GLU A 172 -4.51 -18.84 -7.14
N THR A 173 -5.02 -17.65 -7.47
CA THR A 173 -4.34 -16.74 -8.41
C THR A 173 -2.95 -16.35 -7.94
N LEU A 174 -2.78 -15.96 -6.67
CA LEU A 174 -1.47 -15.62 -6.11
C LEU A 174 -0.51 -16.80 -6.09
N LEU A 175 -0.99 -18.02 -5.86
CA LEU A 175 -0.16 -19.24 -5.93
C LEU A 175 0.31 -19.54 -7.35
N LEU A 176 -0.56 -19.40 -8.36
CA LEU A 176 -0.15 -19.55 -9.76
C LEU A 176 0.94 -18.54 -10.13
N ILE A 177 0.83 -17.30 -9.65
CA ILE A 177 1.85 -16.27 -9.85
C ILE A 177 3.15 -16.64 -9.14
N ALA A 178 3.07 -17.04 -7.86
CA ALA A 178 4.23 -17.42 -7.06
C ALA A 178 5.01 -18.60 -7.68
N ASN A 179 4.31 -19.54 -8.30
CA ASN A 179 4.90 -20.71 -8.96
C ASN A 179 5.38 -20.43 -10.40
N GLY A 180 5.16 -19.22 -10.94
CA GLY A 180 5.48 -18.89 -12.33
C GLY A 180 4.54 -19.52 -13.37
N GLU A 181 3.37 -20.01 -12.93
CA GLU A 181 2.34 -20.60 -13.78
C GLU A 181 1.41 -19.53 -14.39
N ALA A 182 1.39 -18.33 -13.80
CA ALA A 182 0.69 -17.15 -14.30
C ALA A 182 1.55 -15.89 -14.17
N ALA A 183 1.39 -14.95 -15.11
CA ALA A 183 2.03 -13.64 -14.99
C ALA A 183 1.27 -12.76 -13.99
N ALA A 184 2.02 -12.04 -13.14
CA ALA A 184 1.44 -11.01 -12.28
C ALA A 184 0.89 -9.85 -13.12
N ARG A 185 -0.25 -9.31 -12.69
CA ARG A 185 -0.77 -8.03 -13.19
C ARG A 185 0.16 -6.91 -12.76
N SER A 186 0.41 -5.97 -13.66
CA SER A 186 1.27 -4.81 -13.36
C SER A 186 0.57 -3.90 -12.35
N ILE A 187 1.34 -3.35 -11.39
CA ILE A 187 0.84 -2.30 -10.49
C ILE A 187 0.26 -1.13 -11.26
N ARG A 188 0.67 -0.90 -12.52
CA ARG A 188 0.08 0.09 -13.43
C ARG A 188 -1.44 0.05 -13.47
N GLU A 189 -2.04 -1.13 -13.32
CA GLU A 189 -3.49 -1.31 -13.30
C GLU A 189 -4.18 -0.66 -12.07
N CYS A 190 -3.43 -0.25 -11.06
CA CYS A 190 -3.91 0.54 -9.94
C CYS A 190 -4.07 2.03 -10.30
N PHE A 191 -3.54 2.48 -11.43
CA PHE A 191 -3.62 3.89 -11.84
C PHE A 191 -5.06 4.31 -12.10
N TYR A 192 -5.46 5.42 -11.49
CA TYR A 192 -6.68 6.13 -11.82
C TYR A 192 -6.38 7.18 -12.88
N ASP A 193 -6.96 7.01 -14.06
CA ASP A 193 -6.92 8.01 -15.13
C ASP A 193 -8.10 8.98 -14.97
N PRO A 194 -7.86 10.28 -14.69
CA PRO A 194 -8.92 11.28 -14.59
C PRO A 194 -9.46 11.78 -15.93
N ALA A 195 -8.89 11.33 -17.07
CA ALA A 195 -9.20 11.82 -18.43
C ALA A 195 -10.54 11.33 -19.00
#